data_AF-A0AAE3KD09-F1
#
_entry.id   AF-A0AAE3KD09-F1
#
_cell.length_a   1.000
_cell.length_b   1.000
_cell.length_c   1.000
_cell.angle_alpha   90.00
_cell.angle_beta   90.00
_cell.angle_gamma   90.00
#
_symmetry.space_group_name_H-M   'P 1'
#
loop_
_entity.id
_entity.type
_entity.pdbx_description
1 polymer ?
#
loop_
_entity_poly.entity_id
_entity_poly.type
_entity_poly.pdbx_seq_one_letter_code
_entity_poly.pdbx_strand_id
1 'polypeptide(L)'
;MVQPEPTLAGLALAAAAYAFLLAIPFVPAMEIGLLLMALFGPAGAVTAYVATVVGLNLAYGVGRVLSQSKRPVSRIHLAKRPLPAWLQSIARRLPRNTGCVLMLGVLLNVPGNTIVGGGGGIALTYGATRALSWPRFALTVAIATSALPILFILGFVSLEQLVSGSGAQ
;
A
#
# COMPACT_ATOMS: atom_id res chain seq x y z
N MET A 1 -16.49 -12.35 -23.68
CA MET A 1 -15.17 -11.79 -24.01
C MET A 1 -14.12 -12.78 -23.50
N VAL A 2 -13.40 -13.47 -24.39
CA VAL A 2 -12.31 -14.38 -24.00
C VAL A 2 -11.18 -13.49 -23.50
N GLN A 3 -10.92 -13.50 -22.19
CA GLN A 3 -9.76 -12.80 -21.64
C GLN A 3 -8.51 -13.44 -22.25
N PRO A 4 -7.57 -12.65 -22.81
CA PRO A 4 -6.36 -13.21 -23.40
C PRO A 4 -5.59 -13.97 -22.31
N GLU A 5 -5.16 -15.19 -22.63
CA GLU A 5 -4.28 -15.96 -21.74
C GLU A 5 -3.03 -15.12 -21.44
N PRO A 6 -2.81 -14.70 -20.18
CA PRO A 6 -1.70 -13.82 -19.87
C PRO A 6 -0.39 -14.59 -20.02
N THR A 7 0.46 -14.13 -20.95
CA THR A 7 1.82 -14.68 -21.05
C THR A 7 2.61 -14.31 -19.80
N LEU A 8 3.46 -15.23 -19.31
CA LEU A 8 4.31 -15.00 -18.15
C LEU A 8 5.17 -13.74 -18.30
N ALA A 9 5.70 -13.53 -19.52
CA ALA A 9 6.48 -12.34 -19.85
C ALA A 9 5.64 -11.05 -19.78
N GLY A 10 4.40 -11.08 -20.26
CA GLY A 10 3.47 -9.94 -20.17
C GLY A 10 3.16 -9.58 -18.72
N LEU A 11 2.87 -10.57 -17.86
CA LEU A 11 2.64 -10.35 -16.44
C LEU A 11 3.88 -9.84 -15.71
N ALA A 12 5.07 -10.36 -16.03
CA ALA A 12 6.32 -9.91 -15.45
C ALA A 12 6.62 -8.45 -15.83
N LEU A 13 6.42 -8.07 -17.09
CA LEU A 13 6.58 -6.70 -17.56
C LEU A 13 5.56 -5.76 -16.90
N ALA A 14 4.29 -6.17 -16.83
CA ALA A 14 3.24 -5.41 -16.16
C ALA A 14 3.54 -5.23 -14.66
N ALA A 15 3.99 -6.28 -13.97
CA ALA A 15 4.43 -6.21 -12.58
C ALA A 15 5.61 -5.24 -12.41
N ALA A 16 6.62 -5.33 -13.27
CA ALA A 16 7.78 -4.44 -13.19
C ALA A 16 7.35 -2.98 -13.39
N ALA A 17 6.62 -2.68 -14.46
CA ALA A 17 6.12 -1.34 -14.75
C ALA A 17 5.26 -0.79 -13.60
N TYR A 18 4.34 -1.60 -13.08
CA TYR A 18 3.49 -1.21 -11.97
C TYR A 18 4.29 -0.99 -10.67
N ALA A 19 5.26 -1.86 -10.35
CA ALA A 19 6.12 -1.68 -9.18
C ALA A 19 6.96 -0.40 -9.26
N PHE A 20 7.49 -0.07 -10.44
CA PHE A 20 8.23 1.19 -10.66
C PHE A 20 7.32 2.41 -10.51
N LEU A 21 6.13 2.38 -11.13
CA LEU A 21 5.16 3.47 -11.03
C LEU A 21 4.70 3.69 -9.58
N LEU A 22 4.39 2.60 -8.86
CA LEU A 22 4.01 2.66 -7.45
C LEU A 22 5.12 3.23 -6.55
N ALA A 23 6.39 2.99 -6.89
CA ALA A 23 7.51 3.51 -6.11
C ALA A 23 7.65 5.04 -6.21
N ILE A 24 7.10 5.65 -7.27
CA ILE A 24 7.09 7.10 -7.47
C ILE A 24 6.00 7.72 -6.59
N PRO A 25 6.31 8.79 -5.82
CA PRO A 25 5.31 9.47 -5.01
C PRO A 25 4.25 10.14 -5.88
N PHE A 26 3.04 10.27 -5.33
CA PHE A 26 1.85 10.90 -5.96
C PHE A 26 1.25 10.12 -7.13
N VAL A 27 1.75 8.93 -7.46
CA VAL A 27 1.13 8.09 -8.48
C VAL A 27 -0.14 7.42 -7.94
N PRO A 28 -1.29 7.50 -8.64
CA PRO A 28 -2.53 6.79 -8.32
C PRO A 28 -2.37 5.30 -8.64
N ALA A 29 -1.62 4.60 -7.79
CA ALA A 29 -1.24 3.22 -8.04
C ALA A 29 -2.37 2.23 -7.77
N MET A 30 -3.35 2.58 -6.92
CA MET A 30 -4.46 1.71 -6.60
C MET A 30 -5.33 1.47 -7.84
N GLU A 31 -5.53 2.51 -8.63
CA GLU A 31 -6.25 2.52 -9.90
C GLU A 31 -5.56 1.64 -10.95
N ILE A 32 -4.23 1.68 -11.01
CA ILE A 32 -3.43 0.82 -11.89
C ILE A 32 -3.49 -0.65 -11.44
N GLY A 33 -3.44 -0.89 -10.13
CA GLY A 33 -3.59 -2.24 -9.56
C GLY A 33 -4.96 -2.84 -9.85
N LEU A 34 -6.04 -2.06 -9.73
CA LEU A 34 -7.39 -2.46 -10.11
C LEU A 34 -7.49 -2.74 -11.61
N LEU A 35 -6.82 -1.95 -12.45
CA LEU A 35 -6.76 -2.20 -13.89
C LEU A 35 -6.08 -3.54 -14.22
N LEU A 36 -5.01 -3.90 -13.50
CA LEU A 36 -4.36 -5.22 -13.66
C LEU A 36 -5.29 -6.37 -13.25
N MET A 37 -6.00 -6.23 -12.13
CA MET A 37 -7.01 -7.19 -11.69
C MET A 37 -8.12 -7.33 -12.72
N ALA A 38 -8.55 -6.22 -13.31
CA ALA A 38 -9.59 -6.16 -14.33
C ALA A 38 -9.18 -6.87 -15.63
N LEU A 39 -7.98 -6.60 -16.13
CA LEU A 39 -7.49 -7.13 -17.40
C LEU A 39 -7.09 -8.60 -17.32
N PHE A 40 -6.49 -9.01 -16.21
CA PHE A 40 -5.85 -10.34 -16.11
C PHE A 40 -6.51 -11.24 -15.04
N GLY A 41 -7.64 -10.82 -14.48
CA GLY A 41 -8.41 -11.60 -13.51
C GLY A 41 -7.61 -11.96 -12.25
N PRO A 42 -7.77 -13.19 -11.70
CA PRO A 42 -7.05 -13.62 -10.50
C PRO A 42 -5.53 -13.56 -10.62
N ALA A 43 -4.98 -13.85 -11.81
CA ALA A 43 -3.55 -13.72 -12.06
C ALA A 43 -3.11 -12.26 -11.92
N GLY A 44 -3.88 -11.33 -12.48
CA GLY A 44 -3.69 -9.89 -12.32
C GLY A 44 -3.70 -9.43 -10.86
N ALA A 45 -4.56 -10.00 -10.02
CA ALA A 45 -4.61 -9.69 -8.59
C ALA A 45 -3.34 -10.11 -7.86
N VAL A 46 -2.84 -11.32 -8.12
CA VAL A 46 -1.57 -11.80 -7.55
C VAL A 46 -0.40 -10.96 -8.06
N THR A 47 -0.36 -10.67 -9.36
CA THR A 47 0.65 -9.83 -10.00
C THR A 47 0.68 -8.43 -9.37
N ALA A 48 -0.48 -7.78 -9.25
CA ALA A 48 -0.61 -6.48 -8.61
C ALA A 48 -0.18 -6.52 -7.15
N TYR A 49 -0.55 -7.55 -6.39
CA TYR A 49 -0.13 -7.70 -4.99
C TYR A 49 1.40 -7.80 -4.85
N VAL A 50 2.04 -8.70 -5.59
CA VAL A 50 3.49 -8.91 -5.54
C VAL A 50 4.23 -7.63 -5.94
N ALA A 51 3.82 -7.02 -7.06
CA ALA A 51 4.38 -5.76 -7.51
C ALA A 51 4.18 -4.63 -6.48
N THR A 52 3.05 -4.63 -5.76
CA THR A 52 2.79 -3.65 -4.70
C THR A 52 3.76 -3.79 -3.55
N VAL A 53 3.94 -5.02 -3.05
CA VAL A 53 4.89 -5.29 -1.96
C VAL A 53 6.31 -4.92 -2.40
N VAL A 54 6.72 -5.29 -3.61
CA VAL A 54 8.06 -4.98 -4.13
C VAL A 54 8.25 -3.47 -4.29
N GLY A 55 7.33 -2.78 -4.96
CA GLY A 55 7.41 -1.33 -5.21
C GLY A 55 7.49 -0.50 -3.92
N LEU A 56 6.68 -0.83 -2.91
CA LEU A 56 6.73 -0.15 -1.62
C LEU A 56 8.03 -0.43 -0.86
N ASN A 57 8.57 -1.64 -0.93
CA ASN A 57 9.88 -1.95 -0.35
C ASN A 57 11.02 -1.22 -1.07
N LEU A 58 10.93 -1.03 -2.40
CA LEU A 58 11.88 -0.23 -3.16
C LEU A 58 11.83 1.24 -2.75
N ALA A 59 10.64 1.86 -2.71
CA ALA A 59 10.46 3.24 -2.26
C ALA A 59 10.99 3.47 -0.84
N TYR A 60 10.70 2.53 0.05
CA TYR A 60 11.23 2.53 1.42
C TYR A 60 12.76 2.41 1.46
N GLY A 61 13.34 1.54 0.62
CA GLY A 61 14.79 1.41 0.45
C GLY A 61 15.44 2.71 -0.02
N VAL A 62 14.89 3.34 -1.05
CA VAL A 62 15.33 4.65 -1.55
C VAL A 62 15.25 5.69 -0.44
N GLY A 63 14.14 5.75 0.29
CA GLY A 63 14.00 6.64 1.44
C GLY A 63 15.14 6.46 2.46
N ARG A 64 15.50 5.23 2.80
CA ARG A 64 16.62 4.97 3.73
C ARG A 64 17.98 5.42 3.23
N VAL A 65 18.22 5.33 1.93
CA VAL A 65 19.46 5.78 1.28
C VAL A 65 19.53 7.31 1.31
N LEU A 66 18.41 7.98 1.07
CA LEU A 66 18.28 9.45 1.15
C LEU A 66 18.31 9.99 2.59
N SER A 67 18.16 9.11 3.59
CA SER A 67 18.15 9.48 5.00
C SER A 67 19.51 10.01 5.44
N GLN A 68 19.57 11.30 5.80
CA GLN A 68 20.79 11.94 6.31
C GLN A 68 21.20 11.49 7.73
N SER A 69 20.32 10.78 8.44
CA SER A 69 20.58 10.29 9.79
C SER A 69 20.44 8.78 9.87
N LYS A 70 21.44 8.12 10.47
CA LYS A 70 21.38 6.67 10.71
C LYS A 70 20.40 6.29 11.83
N ARG A 71 19.97 7.27 12.64
CA ARG A 71 19.10 7.04 13.80
C ARG A 71 17.63 7.10 13.38
N PRO A 72 16.78 6.18 13.86
CA PRO A 72 15.35 6.26 13.63
C PRO A 72 14.83 7.56 14.23
N VAL A 73 14.23 8.41 13.39
CA VAL A 73 13.55 9.61 13.85
C VAL A 73 12.24 9.15 14.48
N SER A 74 12.28 8.83 15.77
CA SER A 74 11.13 8.42 16.56
C SER A 74 10.12 9.56 16.81
N ARG A 75 10.33 10.72 16.18
CA ARG A 75 9.50 11.92 16.32
C ARG A 75 8.64 12.14 15.08
N ILE A 76 7.85 11.14 14.69
CA ILE A 76 6.53 11.52 14.17
C ILE A 76 5.77 11.90 15.43
N HIS A 77 5.77 13.19 15.77
CA HIS A 77 4.82 13.72 16.73
C HIS A 77 3.45 13.41 16.13
N LEU A 78 2.83 12.29 16.53
CA LEU A 78 1.38 12.15 16.45
C LEU A 78 0.87 13.46 17.03
N ALA A 79 0.19 14.25 16.20
CA ALA A 79 -0.51 15.43 16.66
C ALA A 79 -1.21 15.02 17.95
N LYS A 80 -0.86 15.67 19.07
CA LYS A 80 -1.37 15.38 20.42
C LYS A 80 -2.86 15.72 20.49
N ARG A 81 -3.68 15.10 19.65
CA ARG A 81 -5.11 15.07 19.83
C ARG A 81 -5.37 14.03 20.91
N PRO A 82 -6.04 14.40 22.00
CA PRO A 82 -6.35 13.44 23.05
C PRO A 82 -7.18 12.33 22.42
N LEU A 83 -6.61 11.13 22.33
CA LEU A 83 -7.37 9.95 21.93
C LEU A 83 -8.51 9.77 22.92
N PRO A 84 -9.69 9.29 22.49
CA PRO A 84 -10.76 8.98 23.42
C PRO A 84 -10.27 7.95 24.46
N ALA A 85 -10.78 8.05 25.70
CA ALA A 85 -10.24 7.31 26.85
C ALA A 85 -10.17 5.78 26.64
N TRP A 86 -11.10 5.22 25.85
CA TRP A 86 -11.10 3.80 25.49
C TRP A 86 -9.90 3.40 24.61
N LEU A 87 -9.49 4.28 23.67
CA LEU A 87 -8.29 4.08 22.86
C LEU A 87 -7.00 4.24 23.69
N GLN A 88 -6.98 5.17 24.65
CA GLN A 88 -5.80 5.37 25.51
C GLN A 88 -5.48 4.12 26.34
N SER A 89 -6.49 3.40 26.81
CA SER A 89 -6.31 2.16 27.56
C SER A 89 -5.76 1.02 26.70
N ILE A 90 -6.13 0.97 25.41
CA ILE A 90 -5.58 0.01 24.44
C ILE A 90 -4.15 0.41 24.04
N ALA A 91 -3.93 1.70 23.76
CA ALA A 91 -2.63 2.24 23.37
C ALA A 91 -1.56 2.03 24.45
N ARG A 92 -1.93 2.12 25.74
CA ARG A 92 -1.02 1.85 26.87
C ARG A 92 -0.55 0.39 26.96
N ARG A 93 -1.28 -0.56 26.35
CA ARG A 93 -0.90 -1.98 26.30
C ARG A 93 -0.06 -2.34 25.07
N LEU A 94 0.00 -1.45 24.08
CA LEU A 94 0.70 -1.68 22.84
C LEU A 94 2.17 -1.25 22.96
N PRO A 95 3.13 -2.05 22.48
CA PRO A 95 4.53 -1.67 22.50
C PRO A 95 4.78 -0.38 21.71
N ARG A 96 5.81 0.36 22.12
CA ARG A 96 6.10 1.74 21.70
C ARG A 96 6.20 1.98 20.18
N ASN A 97 6.38 0.92 19.39
CA ASN A 97 6.53 0.98 17.93
C ASN A 97 5.24 0.61 17.16
N THR A 98 4.19 0.14 17.85
CA THR A 98 2.94 -0.28 17.20
C THR A 98 2.19 0.89 16.57
N GLY A 99 2.33 2.10 17.12
CA GLY A 99 1.74 3.31 16.53
C GLY A 99 2.21 3.54 15.09
N CYS A 100 3.51 3.37 14.80
CA CYS A 100 4.05 3.52 13.45
C CYS A 100 3.55 2.43 12.49
N VAL A 101 3.39 1.19 12.97
CA VAL A 101 2.85 0.06 12.19
C VAL A 101 1.39 0.32 11.83
N LEU A 102 0.57 0.68 12.81
CA LEU A 102 -0.84 0.98 12.60
C LEU A 102 -1.02 2.18 11.67
N MET A 103 -0.23 3.23 11.86
CA MET A 103 -0.29 4.43 11.03
C MET A 103 0.11 4.12 9.58
N LEU A 104 1.08 3.25 9.35
CA LEU A 104 1.42 2.79 8.00
C LEU A 104 0.25 2.05 7.37
N GLY A 105 -0.33 1.08 8.09
CA GLY A 105 -1.46 0.31 7.59
C GLY A 105 -2.69 1.18 7.29
N VAL A 106 -2.98 2.15 8.16
CA VAL A 106 -4.07 3.11 7.96
C VAL A 106 -3.79 4.01 6.75
N LEU A 107 -2.63 4.66 6.68
CA LEU A 107 -2.31 5.58 5.59
C LEU A 107 -2.34 4.89 4.21
N LEU A 108 -1.91 3.63 4.13
CA LEU A 108 -1.97 2.87 2.88
C LEU A 108 -3.40 2.53 2.44
N ASN A 109 -4.36 2.45 3.37
CA ASN A 109 -5.75 2.07 3.10
C ASN A 109 -6.74 3.25 3.19
N VAL A 110 -6.28 4.47 3.49
CA VAL A 110 -7.13 5.67 3.49
C VAL A 110 -7.37 6.12 2.04
N PRO A 111 -8.64 6.38 1.64
CA PRO A 111 -8.94 6.91 0.32
C PRO A 111 -8.31 8.29 0.12
N GLY A 112 -7.78 8.56 -1.07
CA GLY A 112 -7.11 9.82 -1.38
C GLY A 112 -5.71 9.96 -0.76
N ASN A 113 -5.07 8.85 -0.35
CA ASN A 113 -3.69 8.86 0.13
C ASN A 113 -2.68 9.39 -0.91
N THR A 114 -3.06 9.46 -2.19
CA THR A 114 -2.32 10.11 -3.28
C THR A 114 -2.00 11.57 -2.98
N ILE A 115 -2.89 12.30 -2.30
CA ILE A 115 -2.67 13.69 -1.86
C ILE A 115 -1.47 13.79 -0.91
N VAL A 116 -1.28 12.77 -0.06
CA VAL A 116 -0.18 12.68 0.92
C VAL A 116 1.10 12.12 0.27
N GLY A 117 1.07 11.76 -1.02
CA GLY A 117 2.19 11.14 -1.73
C GLY A 117 1.93 9.70 -2.19
N GLY A 118 0.73 9.16 -1.97
CA GLY A 118 0.36 7.79 -2.34
C GLY A 118 1.14 6.73 -1.56
N GLY A 119 0.99 5.47 -1.95
CA GLY A 119 1.73 4.36 -1.33
C GLY A 119 3.25 4.57 -1.37
N GLY A 120 3.79 4.96 -2.53
CA GLY A 120 5.22 5.22 -2.72
C GLY A 120 5.77 6.34 -1.84
N GLY A 121 5.08 7.48 -1.75
CA GLY A 121 5.50 8.61 -0.90
C GLY A 121 5.43 8.27 0.60
N ILE A 122 4.39 7.55 1.03
CA ILE A 122 4.29 7.04 2.41
C ILE A 122 5.47 6.09 2.70
N ALA A 123 5.75 5.14 1.80
CA ALA A 123 6.87 4.22 1.96
C ALA A 123 8.23 4.95 2.00
N LEU A 124 8.44 5.90 1.10
CA LEU A 124 9.66 6.71 1.02
C LEU A 124 9.88 7.53 2.29
N THR A 125 8.84 8.19 2.82
CA THR A 125 8.93 8.94 4.09
C THR A 125 9.20 8.04 5.29
N TYR A 126 8.58 6.85 5.36
CA TYR A 126 8.91 5.84 6.37
C TYR A 126 10.36 5.35 6.26
N GLY A 127 10.90 5.25 5.03
CA GLY A 127 12.28 4.93 4.75
C GLY A 127 13.24 6.02 5.20
N ALA A 128 12.97 7.26 4.81
CA ALA A 128 13.76 8.45 5.12
C ALA A 128 13.86 8.72 6.62
N THR A 129 12.79 8.45 7.37
CA THR A 129 12.76 8.58 8.83
C THR A 129 13.26 7.34 9.56
N ARG A 130 13.43 6.22 8.85
CA ARG A 130 13.70 4.88 9.42
C ARG A 130 12.71 4.52 10.55
N ALA A 131 11.45 4.92 10.41
CA ALA A 131 10.42 4.79 11.45
C ALA A 131 10.11 3.34 11.86
N LEU A 132 10.36 2.39 10.95
CA LEU A 132 10.25 0.94 11.18
C LEU A 132 11.56 0.25 10.73
N SER A 133 11.82 -0.96 11.21
CA SER A 133 12.86 -1.83 10.63
C SER A 133 12.37 -2.47 9.32
N TRP A 134 13.28 -3.01 8.50
CA TRP A 134 12.91 -3.49 7.15
C TRP A 134 11.91 -4.63 7.25
N PRO A 135 12.15 -5.65 8.10
CA PRO A 135 11.21 -6.77 8.21
C PRO A 135 9.83 -6.32 8.70
N ARG A 136 9.78 -5.36 9.64
CA ARG A 136 8.51 -4.82 10.14
C ARG A 136 7.77 -4.04 9.06
N PHE A 137 8.49 -3.22 8.28
CA PHE A 137 7.90 -2.50 7.17
C PHE A 137 7.34 -3.47 6.12
N ALA A 138 8.14 -4.44 5.68
CA ALA A 138 7.74 -5.43 4.68
C ALA A 138 6.51 -6.24 5.13
N LEU A 139 6.50 -6.72 6.38
CA LEU A 139 5.36 -7.45 6.94
C LEU A 139 4.11 -6.59 7.04
N THR A 140 4.26 -5.33 7.48
CA THR A 140 3.13 -4.39 7.59
C THR A 140 2.53 -4.12 6.22
N VAL A 141 3.37 -3.86 5.21
CA VAL A 141 2.93 -3.66 3.83
C VAL A 141 2.22 -4.91 3.30
N ALA A 142 2.82 -6.09 3.43
CA ALA A 142 2.23 -7.34 2.96
C ALA A 142 0.83 -7.57 3.55
N ILE A 143 0.66 -7.32 4.85
CA ILE A 143 -0.65 -7.44 5.50
C ILE A 143 -1.60 -6.31 5.09
N ALA A 144 -1.12 -5.06 5.06
CA ALA A 144 -1.96 -3.91 4.77
C ALA A 144 -2.47 -3.90 3.33
N THR A 145 -1.69 -4.42 2.38
CA THR A 145 -2.04 -4.42 0.94
C THR A 145 -2.72 -5.72 0.50
N SER A 146 -2.84 -6.75 1.36
CA SER A 146 -3.51 -8.00 1.01
C SER A 146 -5.03 -7.88 1.03
N ALA A 147 -5.59 -6.88 1.72
CA ALA A 147 -7.03 -6.68 1.85
C ALA A 147 -7.73 -6.61 0.48
N LEU A 148 -7.22 -5.80 -0.45
CA LEU A 148 -7.85 -5.59 -1.75
C LEU A 148 -7.73 -6.83 -2.69
N PRO A 149 -6.54 -7.45 -2.90
CA PRO A 149 -6.43 -8.68 -3.67
C PRO A 149 -7.27 -9.83 -3.13
N ILE A 150 -7.35 -9.99 -1.79
CA ILE A 150 -8.19 -11.03 -1.16
C ILE A 150 -9.66 -10.76 -1.48
N LEU A 151 -10.12 -9.51 -1.32
CA LEU A 151 -11.50 -9.14 -1.57
C LEU A 151 -11.90 -9.37 -3.05
N PHE A 152 -10.99 -9.09 -3.97
CA PHE A 152 -11.17 -9.36 -5.40
C PHE A 152 -11.24 -10.86 -5.70
N ILE A 153 -10.31 -11.66 -5.18
CA ILE A 153 -10.27 -13.12 -5.42
C ILE A 153 -11.50 -13.82 -4.83
N LEU A 154 -12.01 -13.33 -3.69
CA LEU A 154 -13.25 -13.81 -3.08
C LEU A 154 -14.52 -13.37 -3.84
N GLY A 155 -14.39 -12.53 -4.88
CA GLY A 155 -15.51 -12.10 -5.72
C GLY A 155 -16.34 -10.94 -5.14
N PHE A 156 -15.91 -10.32 -4.04
CA PHE A 156 -16.61 -9.18 -3.44
C PHE A 156 -16.41 -7.86 -4.20
N VAL A 157 -15.42 -7.78 -5.10
CA VAL A 157 -15.17 -6.62 -5.96
C VAL A 157 -15.30 -7.07 -7.41
N SER A 158 -16.36 -6.63 -8.09
CA SER A 158 -16.57 -6.85 -9.53
C SER A 158 -16.69 -5.50 -10.24
N LEU A 159 -16.00 -5.35 -11.38
CA LEU A 159 -16.05 -4.11 -12.20
C LEU A 159 -17.47 -3.70 -12.58
N GLU A 160 -18.38 -4.68 -12.75
CA GLU A 160 -19.78 -4.41 -12.99
C GLU A 160 -20.42 -3.58 -11.88
N GLN A 161 -20.08 -3.79 -10.61
CA GLN A 161 -20.63 -3.01 -9.49
C GLN A 161 -20.07 -1.59 -9.42
N LEU A 162 -18.83 -1.38 -9.88
CA LEU A 162 -18.20 -0.06 -9.92
C LEU A 162 -18.68 0.78 -11.12
N VAL A 163 -19.06 0.13 -12.23
CA VAL A 163 -19.56 0.79 -13.45
C VAL A 163 -21.09 0.93 -13.44
N SER A 164 -21.85 -0.02 -12.90
CA SER A 164 -23.32 0.07 -12.82
C SER A 164 -23.83 1.04 -11.75
N GLY A 165 -22.99 1.41 -10.77
CA GLY A 165 -23.31 2.44 -9.78
C GLY A 165 -23.40 3.87 -10.34
N SER A 166 -22.98 4.12 -11.59
CA SER A 166 -23.14 5.40 -12.28
C SER A 166 -24.28 5.43 -13.33
N GLY A 167 -24.97 4.31 -13.54
CA GLY A 167 -26.02 4.15 -14.56
C GLY A 167 -27.46 4.11 -14.04
N ALA A 168 -27.68 4.38 -12.76
CA ALA A 168 -29.02 4.46 -12.16
C ALA A 168 -29.29 5.87 -11.61
N GLN A 169 -29.35 6.85 -12.51
CA GLN A 169 -30.20 8.05 -12.41
C GLN A 169 -30.70 8.41 -13.81
#